data_AF-W1V9W9-F1
#
_entry.id   AF-W1V9W9-F1
#
_cell.length_a   1.000
_cell.length_b   1.000
_cell.length_c   1.000
_cell.angle_alpha   90.00
_cell.angle_beta   90.00
_cell.angle_gamma   90.00
#
_symmetry.space_group_name_H-M   'P 1'
#
loop_
_entity.id
_entity.type
_entity.pdbx_description
1 polymer ?
#
loop_
_entity_poly.entity_id
_entity_poly.type
_entity_poly.pdbx_seq_one_letter_code
_entity_poly.pdbx_strand_id
1 'polypeptide(L)'
;MTDAATSPDAAGAAGARTAHERPADSLQIAGLVPMSTVDWPDHLTATVFTQGCPWNCFYCHNRDLIPVRTPGTVAWSQVRELLGRRRGLLDGVVLTGGEALRQDALADAAA
;
A
#
# COMPACT_ATOMS: atom_id res chain seq x y z
N MET A 1 28.60 -28.98 -28.61
CA MET A 1 29.09 -27.75 -29.28
C MET A 1 27.86 -27.13 -29.93
N THR A 2 27.13 -26.21 -29.31
CA THR A 2 27.51 -25.18 -28.35
C THR A 2 26.53 -25.14 -27.17
N ASP A 3 27.13 -25.14 -25.98
CA ASP A 3 26.54 -24.84 -24.69
C ASP A 3 26.40 -23.31 -24.56
N ALA A 4 25.26 -22.81 -24.09
CA ALA A 4 25.05 -21.39 -23.81
C ALA A 4 24.28 -21.25 -22.50
N ALA A 5 25.09 -21.28 -21.44
CA ALA A 5 24.86 -20.90 -20.05
C ALA A 5 23.58 -20.08 -19.78
N THR A 6 22.76 -20.64 -18.90
CA THR A 6 21.81 -19.94 -18.04
C THR A 6 22.57 -18.92 -17.18
N SER A 7 22.28 -17.63 -17.34
CA SER A 7 22.83 -16.58 -16.48
C SER A 7 21.97 -16.45 -15.21
N PRO A 8 22.56 -16.42 -14.01
CA PRO A 8 21.82 -16.28 -12.76
C PRO A 8 21.60 -14.81 -12.37
N ASP A 9 20.64 -14.63 -11.45
CA ASP A 9 20.50 -13.52 -10.51
C ASP A 9 20.11 -12.12 -11.02
N ALA A 10 18.79 -11.86 -10.99
CA ALA A 10 18.25 -10.54 -10.67
C ALA A 10 17.51 -10.59 -9.32
N ALA A 11 18.20 -11.09 -8.29
CA ALA A 11 17.82 -10.87 -6.91
C ALA A 11 18.36 -9.50 -6.46
N GLY A 12 17.46 -8.65 -5.97
CA GLY A 12 17.80 -7.62 -4.99
C GLY A 12 18.38 -6.30 -5.53
N ALA A 13 17.50 -5.35 -5.82
CA ALA A 13 17.82 -3.94 -5.64
C ALA A 13 16.84 -3.36 -4.61
N ALA A 14 17.03 -3.73 -3.34
CA ALA A 14 16.49 -2.94 -2.24
C ALA A 14 17.30 -1.63 -2.23
N GLY A 15 16.69 -0.56 -2.75
CA GLY A 15 17.31 0.76 -2.81
C GLY A 15 17.79 1.22 -1.44
N ALA A 16 18.96 1.86 -1.41
CA ALA A 16 19.56 2.40 -0.21
C ALA A 16 18.57 3.39 0.46
N ARG A 17 18.05 3.02 1.63
CA ARG A 17 17.16 3.89 2.43
C ARG A 17 17.91 5.18 2.75
N THR A 18 17.32 6.32 2.41
CA THR A 18 17.87 7.62 2.80
C THR A 18 17.64 7.84 4.29
N ALA A 19 18.49 8.65 4.94
CA ALA A 19 18.45 8.88 6.39
C ALA A 19 17.17 9.58 6.92
N HIS A 20 16.20 9.89 6.06
CA HIS A 20 14.95 10.57 6.40
C HIS A 20 13.68 9.75 6.08
N GLU A 21 13.82 8.52 5.58
CA GLU A 21 12.69 7.70 5.18
C GLU A 21 12.11 7.00 6.42
N ARG A 22 10.90 7.40 6.81
CA ARG A 22 10.22 6.75 7.95
C ARG A 22 9.74 5.38 7.49
N PRO A 23 9.66 4.37 8.37
CA PRO A 23 9.22 3.04 7.96
C PRO A 23 7.87 3.05 7.20
N ALA A 24 6.93 3.88 7.64
CA ALA A 24 5.63 4.11 7.00
C ALA A 24 5.72 4.56 5.52
N ASP A 25 6.81 5.21 5.11
CA ASP A 25 6.99 5.70 3.73
C ASP A 25 7.21 4.54 2.73
N SER A 26 7.51 3.33 3.21
CA SER A 26 7.64 2.13 2.38
C SER A 26 6.32 1.39 2.09
N LEU A 27 5.19 1.88 2.61
CA LEU A 27 3.87 1.29 2.39
C LEU A 27 3.53 1.27 0.89
N GLN A 28 3.17 0.11 0.34
CA GLN A 28 2.77 0.00 -1.05
C GLN A 28 1.28 0.33 -1.20
N ILE A 29 0.96 1.52 -1.70
CA ILE A 29 -0.42 2.02 -1.81
C ILE A 29 -0.82 2.09 -3.28
N ALA A 30 -1.82 1.31 -3.67
CA ALA A 30 -2.36 1.26 -5.02
C ALA A 30 -3.38 2.38 -5.30
N GLY A 31 -4.06 2.86 -4.27
CA GLY A 31 -5.12 3.84 -4.43
C GLY A 31 -5.52 4.53 -3.13
N LEU A 32 -6.15 5.69 -3.28
CA LEU A 32 -6.63 6.51 -2.19
C LEU A 32 -8.02 7.05 -2.56
N VAL A 33 -9.00 6.77 -1.73
CA VAL A 33 -10.31 7.43 -1.77
C VAL A 33 -10.30 8.54 -0.72
N PRO A 34 -10.34 9.82 -1.14
CA PRO A 34 -10.21 10.98 -0.25
C PRO A 34 -11.24 11.08 0.87
N MET A 35 -12.41 10.46 0.68
CA MET A 35 -13.52 10.45 1.64
C MET A 35 -14.46 9.29 1.30
N SER A 36 -14.84 8.52 2.31
CA SER A 36 -15.77 7.39 2.27
C SER A 36 -16.75 7.48 3.43
N THR A 37 -17.99 7.07 3.18
CA THR A 37 -19.07 6.97 4.18
C THR A 37 -19.42 5.52 4.51
N VAL A 38 -18.75 4.54 3.90
CA VAL A 38 -19.17 3.12 3.93
C VAL A 38 -18.13 2.19 4.53
N ASP A 39 -16.88 2.63 4.62
CA ASP A 39 -15.77 1.77 5.05
C ASP A 39 -15.62 1.67 6.57
N TRP A 40 -16.27 2.57 7.33
CA TRP A 40 -16.39 2.50 8.78
C TRP A 40 -17.78 3.02 9.19
N PRO A 41 -18.63 2.19 9.82
CA PRO A 41 -19.94 2.62 10.32
C PRO A 41 -19.86 3.89 11.16
N ASP A 42 -20.74 4.84 10.86
CA ASP A 42 -20.88 6.13 11.57
C ASP A 42 -19.65 7.05 11.52
N HIS A 43 -18.68 6.80 10.62
CA HIS A 43 -17.46 7.59 10.50
C HIS A 43 -17.18 7.99 9.04
N LEU A 44 -16.78 9.24 8.84
CA LEU A 44 -16.24 9.73 7.57
C LEU A 44 -14.74 9.43 7.52
N THR A 45 -14.31 8.62 6.55
CA THR A 45 -12.92 8.13 6.51
C THR A 45 -12.22 8.42 5.20
N ALA A 46 -10.89 8.51 5.21
CA ALA A 46 -10.10 8.31 4.00
C ALA A 46 -9.77 6.82 3.86
N THR A 47 -9.96 6.23 2.68
CA THR A 47 -9.73 4.80 2.44
C THR A 47 -8.48 4.61 1.60
N VAL A 48 -7.49 3.92 2.16
CA VAL A 48 -6.19 3.66 1.56
C VAL A 48 -6.13 2.20 1.12
N PHE A 49 -5.99 1.95 -0.18
CA PHE A 49 -5.91 0.61 -0.74
C PHE A 49 -4.44 0.22 -0.89
N THR A 50 -3.98 -0.74 -0.10
CA THR A 50 -2.64 -1.32 -0.20
C THR A 50 -2.53 -2.28 -1.40
N GLN A 51 -1.36 -2.32 -2.03
CA GLN A 51 -1.04 -3.19 -3.15
C GLN A 51 -0.50 -4.54 -2.65
N GLY A 52 -1.00 -5.63 -3.25
CA GLY A 52 -0.58 -7.00 -2.97
C GLY A 52 -1.52 -7.72 -2.01
N CYS A 53 -2.01 -8.90 -2.41
CA CYS A 53 -2.79 -9.83 -1.59
C CYS A 53 -2.23 -11.24 -1.76
N PRO A 54 -1.99 -12.02 -0.68
CA PRO A 54 -1.57 -13.41 -0.82
C PRO A 54 -2.70 -14.34 -1.28
N TRP A 55 -3.95 -13.86 -1.30
CA TRP A 55 -5.11 -14.64 -1.69
C TRP A 55 -5.56 -14.34 -3.13
N ASN A 56 -6.19 -15.33 -3.76
CA ASN A 56 -6.80 -15.22 -5.08
C ASN A 56 -8.29 -15.62 -5.00
N CYS A 57 -9.03 -14.93 -4.13
CA CYS A 57 -10.45 -15.20 -3.90
C CYS A 57 -11.23 -15.06 -5.23
N PHE A 58 -12.07 -16.04 -5.58
CA PHE A 58 -12.79 -16.05 -6.85
C PHE A 58 -13.78 -14.87 -7.00
N TYR A 59 -14.24 -14.32 -5.87
CA TYR A 59 -15.17 -13.19 -5.78
C TYR A 59 -14.45 -11.86 -5.48
N CYS A 60 -13.12 -11.80 -5.57
CA CYS A 60 -12.39 -10.58 -5.24
C CYS A 60 -12.83 -9.43 -6.18
N HIS A 61 -13.36 -8.35 -5.62
CA HIS A 61 -13.73 -7.16 -6.38
C HIS A 61 -12.50 -6.35 -6.83
N ASN A 62 -11.38 -6.48 -6.11
CA ASN A 62 -10.17 -5.71 -6.31
C ASN A 62 -9.03 -6.59 -6.84
N ARG A 63 -9.28 -7.35 -7.91
CA ARG A 63 -8.29 -8.33 -8.43
C ARG A 63 -6.96 -7.70 -8.84
N ASP A 64 -6.99 -6.43 -9.25
CA ASP A 64 -5.79 -5.67 -9.61
C ASP A 64 -4.84 -5.44 -8.41
N LEU A 65 -5.35 -5.59 -7.18
CA LEU A 65 -4.54 -5.51 -5.95
C LEU A 65 -3.87 -6.84 -5.59
N ILE A 66 -4.16 -7.95 -6.28
CA ILE A 66 -3.58 -9.26 -5.95
C ILE A 66 -2.06 -9.30 -6.19
N PRO A 67 -1.49 -8.83 -7.32
CA PRO A 67 -0.07 -8.94 -7.59
C PRO A 67 0.79 -8.26 -6.52
N VAL A 68 1.62 -9.05 -5.83
CA VAL A 68 2.47 -8.58 -4.71
C VAL A 68 3.78 -7.91 -5.14
N ARG A 69 4.07 -7.91 -6.44
CA ARG A 69 5.27 -7.29 -7.03
C ARG A 69 4.97 -6.01 -7.79
N THR A 70 3.69 -5.67 -7.98
CA THR A 70 3.31 -4.37 -8.52
C THR A 70 3.62 -3.31 -7.47
N PRO A 71 4.34 -2.24 -7.82
CA PRO A 71 4.58 -1.13 -6.89
C PRO A 71 3.30 -0.33 -6.65
N GLY A 72 3.19 0.28 -5.47
CA GLY A 72 2.18 1.29 -5.22
C GLY A 72 2.34 2.51 -6.13
N THR A 73 1.25 3.22 -6.37
CA THR A 73 1.19 4.44 -7.20
C THR A 73 0.95 5.70 -6.37
N VAL A 74 0.61 5.56 -5.10
CA VAL A 74 0.37 6.67 -4.16
C VAL A 74 1.45 6.65 -3.09
N ALA A 75 2.11 7.79 -2.87
CA ALA A 75 3.10 7.91 -1.80
C ALA A 75 2.40 8.14 -0.44
N TRP A 76 2.96 7.59 0.64
CA TRP A 76 2.43 7.82 1.99
C TRP A 76 2.40 9.31 2.37
N SER A 77 3.34 10.11 1.87
CA SER A 77 3.35 11.57 2.03
C SER A 77 2.07 12.25 1.50
N GLN A 78 1.53 11.77 0.38
CA GLN A 78 0.29 12.30 -0.20
C GLN A 78 -0.93 11.97 0.68
N VAL A 79 -0.96 10.77 1.27
CA VAL A 79 -1.98 10.39 2.24
C VAL A 79 -1.91 11.33 3.45
N ARG A 80 -0.73 11.50 4.05
CA ARG A 80 -0.56 12.42 5.20
C ARG A 80 -0.95 13.85 4.89
N GLU A 81 -0.61 14.36 3.71
CA GLU A 81 -1.01 15.71 3.27
C GLU A 81 -2.53 15.84 3.22
N LEU A 82 -3.22 14.84 2.64
CA LEU A 82 -4.69 14.79 2.62
C LEU A 82 -5.26 14.81 4.04
N LEU A 83 -4.76 13.95 4.93
CA LEU A 83 -5.22 13.87 6.32
C LEU A 83 -4.98 15.18 7.07
N GLY A 84 -3.82 15.81 6.86
CA GLY A 84 -3.50 17.12 7.44
C GLY A 84 -4.51 18.20 7.04
N ARG A 85 -4.90 18.25 5.75
CA ARG A 85 -5.92 19.18 5.24
C ARG A 85 -7.34 18.87 5.69
N ARG A 86 -7.61 17.66 6.18
CA ARG A 86 -8.96 17.16 6.53
C ARG A 86 -9.16 16.93 8.03
N ARG A 87 -8.27 17.47 8.86
CA ARG A 87 -8.46 17.47 10.33
C ARG A 87 -9.77 18.15 10.70
N GLY A 88 -10.61 17.47 11.47
CA GLY A 88 -11.95 17.93 11.85
C GLY A 88 -13.04 17.70 10.80
N LEU A 89 -12.71 17.12 9.64
CA LEU A 89 -13.67 16.73 8.60
C LEU A 89 -13.75 15.21 8.41
N LEU A 90 -12.63 14.51 8.59
CA LEU A 90 -12.57 13.05 8.63
C LEU A 90 -12.40 12.57 10.06
N ASP A 91 -13.14 11.54 10.42
CA ASP A 91 -13.09 10.89 11.73
C ASP A 91 -11.96 9.84 11.80
N GLY A 92 -11.50 9.34 10.66
CA GLY A 92 -10.43 8.34 10.63
C GLY A 92 -9.88 7.99 9.26
N VAL A 93 -9.06 6.94 9.25
CA VAL A 93 -8.42 6.37 8.06
C VAL A 93 -8.63 4.87 8.08
N VAL A 94 -9.05 4.31 6.95
CA VAL A 94 -9.17 2.87 6.75
C VAL A 94 -8.02 2.40 5.87
N LEU A 95 -7.12 1.60 6.44
CA LEU A 95 -6.06 0.91 5.71
C LEU A 95 -6.62 -0.45 5.27
N THR A 96 -6.84 -0.62 3.97
CA THR A 96 -7.46 -1.82 3.36
C THR A 96 -6.70 -2.20 2.09
N GLY A 97 -7.33 -2.87 1.12
CA GLY A 97 -6.80 -3.11 -0.21
C GLY A 97 -6.62 -4.59 -0.50
N GLY A 98 -5.45 -4.97 -1.01
CA GLY A 98 -5.09 -6.37 -1.21
C GLY A 98 -5.12 -7.12 0.12
N GLU A 99 -4.02 -7.03 0.87
CA GLU A 99 -3.97 -7.47 2.27
C GLU A 99 -3.09 -6.49 3.04
N ALA A 100 -3.73 -5.58 3.79
CA ALA A 100 -3.04 -4.53 4.51
C ALA A 100 -2.05 -5.10 5.52
N LEU A 101 -2.40 -6.19 6.21
CA LEU A 101 -1.54 -6.82 7.21
C LEU A 101 -0.30 -7.51 6.62
N ARG A 102 -0.19 -7.63 5.29
CA ARG A 102 1.06 -8.11 4.66
C ARG A 102 2.14 -7.03 4.61
N GLN A 103 1.79 -5.76 4.81
CA GLN A 103 2.72 -4.65 4.69
C GLN A 103 3.47 -4.45 6.02
N ASP A 104 4.79 -4.67 6.02
CA ASP A 104 5.63 -4.48 7.22
C ASP A 104 5.51 -3.06 7.79
N ALA A 105 5.33 -2.06 6.92
CA ALA A 105 5.20 -0.65 7.26
C ALA A 105 3.83 -0.25 7.86
N LEU A 106 2.87 -1.18 7.95
CA LEU A 106 1.50 -0.85 8.36
C LEU A 106 1.43 -0.30 9.78
N ALA A 107 2.16 -0.91 10.72
CA ALA A 107 2.16 -0.49 12.12
C ALA A 107 2.68 0.94 12.28
N ASP A 108 3.77 1.28 11.59
CA ASP A 108 4.33 2.64 11.59
C ASP A 108 3.43 3.66 10.88
N ALA A 109 2.61 3.22 9.92
CA ALA A 109 1.63 4.08 9.26
C ALA A 109 0.39 4.35 10.13
N ALA A 110 0.05 3.43 11.04
CA ALA A 110 -1.10 3.55 11.94
C ALA A 110 -0.77 4.23 13.30
N ALA A 111 0.52 4.48 13.58
CA ALA A 111 1.00 5.14 14.80
C ALA A 111 0.91 6.68 14.71
#